data_AF-A0A1W5CTR7-F1
#
_entry.id   AF-A0A1W5CTR7-F1
#
_cell.length_a   1.000
_cell.length_b   1.000
_cell.length_c   1.000
_cell.angle_alpha   90.00
_cell.angle_beta   90.00
_cell.angle_gamma   90.00
#
_symmetry.space_group_name_H-M   'P 1'
#
loop_
_entity.id
_entity.type
_entity.pdbx_description
1 polymer ?
#
loop_
_entity_poly.entity_id
_entity_poly.type
_entity_poly.pdbx_seq_one_letter_code
_entity_poly.pdbx_strand_id
1 'polypeptide(L)'
;MDNFFTNVKLYTALKELGIGACGTAKNGSGFPPELLTFREVLTKKNNWGMKAYSTVEEVLCLAWQDNNTVQLMTTVHTPADMEAYDILSKNKRHGIPAEASTTRARNLLFYTLPSVYAHTQPHIEQGLPFPAAVRQYNKHMGGSDGNAQGRAYYSPGTRNVRYWWLLLKLLLDASILNAYILWQLQFPDSNLSHKAFQRQVATSLAMNPAGTGRQRATKVVVTGAKSLMKPEHYWKAATRTTG
;
A
#
# COMPACT_ATOMS: atom_id res chain seq x y z
N MET A 1 1.32 5.08 -2.70
CA MET A 1 -0.07 5.55 -2.54
C MET A 1 -0.93 5.02 -3.66
N ASP A 2 -2.13 4.58 -3.33
CA ASP A 2 -3.10 4.08 -4.32
C ASP A 2 -3.72 5.23 -5.14
N ASN A 3 -4.22 4.89 -6.33
CA ASN A 3 -4.85 5.79 -7.31
C ASN A 3 -5.89 6.72 -6.70
N PHE A 4 -6.65 6.24 -5.70
CA PHE A 4 -7.70 7.02 -5.06
C PHE A 4 -7.15 8.29 -4.35
N PHE A 5 -5.93 8.22 -3.83
CA PHE A 5 -5.31 9.27 -3.02
C PHE A 5 -4.27 10.09 -3.80
N THR A 6 -4.29 10.04 -5.13
CA THR A 6 -3.30 10.75 -5.96
C THR A 6 -3.89 11.98 -6.64
N ASN A 7 -3.23 13.12 -6.47
CA ASN A 7 -3.56 14.40 -7.09
C ASN A 7 -2.30 15.28 -7.13
N VAL A 8 -2.05 16.01 -8.22
CA VAL A 8 -0.91 16.95 -8.35
C VAL A 8 -0.90 17.95 -7.20
N LYS A 9 -2.04 18.61 -6.93
CA LYS A 9 -2.15 19.62 -5.86
C LYS A 9 -1.80 19.06 -4.48
N LEU A 10 -2.18 17.81 -4.23
CA LEU A 10 -1.84 17.12 -2.98
C LEU A 10 -0.34 16.87 -2.90
N TYR A 11 0.28 16.42 -3.99
CA TYR A 11 1.72 16.13 -4.02
C TYR A 11 2.55 17.41 -3.85
N THR A 12 2.13 18.52 -4.45
CA THR A 12 2.74 19.84 -4.23
C THR A 12 2.67 20.24 -2.77
N ALA A 13 1.48 20.18 -2.15
CA ALA A 13 1.31 20.51 -0.73
C ALA A 13 2.10 19.56 0.21
N LEU A 14 2.16 18.26 -0.11
CA LEU A 14 2.97 17.30 0.67
C LEU A 14 4.46 17.63 0.58
N LYS A 15 4.92 18.05 -0.59
CA LYS A 15 6.32 18.44 -0.80
C LYS A 15 6.68 19.70 -0.02
N GLU A 16 5.80 20.70 0.01
CA GLU A 16 5.96 21.90 0.85
C GLU A 16 6.07 21.55 2.34
N LEU A 17 5.36 20.51 2.79
CA LEU A 17 5.46 19.97 4.14
C LEU A 17 6.70 19.08 4.38
N GLY A 18 7.56 18.90 3.38
CA GLY A 18 8.74 18.05 3.46
C GLY A 18 8.44 16.54 3.39
N ILE A 19 7.23 16.15 2.96
CA ILE A 19 6.80 14.76 2.86
C ILE A 19 6.95 14.26 1.42
N GLY A 20 7.86 13.33 1.23
CA GLY A 20 8.02 12.61 -0.04
C GLY A 20 6.85 11.67 -0.32
N ALA A 21 6.28 11.74 -1.53
CA ALA A 21 5.16 10.92 -1.94
C ALA A 21 5.43 10.20 -3.27
N CYS A 22 4.89 9.00 -3.40
CA CYS A 22 4.92 8.19 -4.62
C CYS A 22 3.64 7.37 -4.72
N GLY A 23 3.04 7.31 -5.90
CA GLY A 23 1.75 6.65 -6.10
C GLY A 23 1.39 6.42 -7.55
N THR A 24 0.51 5.46 -7.81
CA THR A 24 -0.11 5.32 -9.12
C THR A 24 -1.17 6.39 -9.32
N ALA A 25 -1.34 6.86 -10.55
CA ALA A 25 -2.28 7.92 -10.86
C ALA A 25 -3.44 7.43 -11.74
N LYS A 26 -4.62 8.06 -11.56
CA LYS A 26 -5.77 7.90 -12.46
C LYS A 26 -5.91 9.10 -13.40
N ASN A 27 -6.64 8.91 -14.49
CA ASN A 27 -7.06 10.01 -15.36
C ASN A 27 -7.85 11.05 -14.54
N GLY A 28 -7.53 12.33 -14.69
CA GLY A 28 -8.16 13.44 -13.95
C GLY A 28 -7.49 13.82 -12.62
N SER A 29 -6.37 13.19 -12.26
CA SER A 29 -5.55 13.55 -11.07
C SER A 29 -4.70 14.82 -11.23
N GLY A 30 -4.85 15.55 -12.35
CA GLY A 30 -3.95 16.63 -12.77
C GLY A 30 -2.78 16.14 -13.63
N PHE A 31 -2.79 14.85 -14.02
CA PHE A 31 -1.79 14.28 -14.91
C PHE A 31 -1.70 15.06 -16.24
N PRO A 32 -0.50 15.39 -16.73
CA PRO A 32 -0.35 16.24 -17.91
C PRO A 32 -0.97 15.59 -19.15
N PRO A 33 -1.72 16.35 -19.98
CA PRO A 33 -2.43 15.82 -21.14
C PRO A 33 -1.47 15.21 -22.18
N GLU A 34 -0.25 15.73 -22.27
CA GLU A 34 0.81 15.20 -23.12
C GLU A 34 1.08 13.72 -22.83
N LEU A 35 1.16 13.34 -21.56
CA LEU A 35 1.38 11.94 -21.15
C LEU A 35 0.14 11.06 -21.35
N LEU A 36 -1.06 11.66 -21.34
CA LEU A 36 -2.31 10.95 -21.67
C LEU A 36 -2.39 10.63 -23.16
N THR A 37 -1.96 11.54 -24.04
CA THR A 37 -1.83 11.27 -25.47
C THR A 37 -0.78 10.18 -25.72
N PHE A 38 0.33 10.22 -24.98
CA PHE A 38 1.33 9.15 -25.02
C PHE A 38 0.74 7.78 -24.67
N ARG A 39 -0.16 7.69 -23.67
CA ARG A 39 -0.87 6.43 -23.36
C ARG A 39 -1.62 5.87 -24.58
N GLU A 40 -2.35 6.71 -25.31
CA GLU A 40 -3.10 6.27 -26.50
C GLU A 40 -2.16 5.77 -27.61
N VAL A 41 -1.04 6.45 -27.81
CA VAL A 41 -0.01 6.06 -28.79
C VAL A 41 0.69 4.76 -28.39
N LEU A 42 1.04 4.61 -27.11
CA LEU A 42 1.72 3.43 -26.56
C LEU A 42 0.82 2.18 -26.63
N THR A 43 -0.47 2.34 -26.32
CA THR A 43 -1.45 1.25 -26.39
C THR A 43 -1.65 0.77 -27.83
N LYS A 44 -1.71 1.70 -28.80
CA LYS A 44 -1.93 1.37 -30.22
C LYS A 44 -0.73 0.70 -30.88
N LYS A 45 0.50 1.05 -30.48
CA LYS A 45 1.73 0.53 -31.11
C LYS A 45 2.34 -0.69 -30.40
N ASN A 46 1.80 -1.09 -29.24
CA ASN A 46 2.32 -2.18 -28.40
C ASN A 46 3.84 -2.10 -28.17
N ASN A 47 4.36 -0.88 -27.99
CA ASN A 47 5.78 -0.64 -27.79
C ASN A 47 6.12 -0.86 -26.31
N TRP A 48 6.42 -2.11 -26.00
CA TRP A 48 6.80 -2.54 -24.65
C TRP A 48 8.02 -1.78 -24.11
N GLY A 49 7.98 -1.37 -22.84
CA GLY A 49 9.12 -0.76 -22.15
C GLY A 49 9.36 0.72 -22.47
N MET A 50 8.57 1.33 -23.35
CA MET A 50 8.60 2.77 -23.55
C MET A 50 8.09 3.50 -22.29
N LYS A 51 8.77 4.59 -21.96
CA LYS A 51 8.44 5.48 -20.85
C LYS A 51 8.42 6.92 -21.35
N ALA A 52 7.50 7.71 -20.83
CA ALA A 52 7.43 9.15 -21.00
C ALA A 52 7.28 9.78 -19.62
N TYR A 53 8.01 10.85 -19.35
CA TYR A 53 7.92 11.57 -18.09
C TYR A 53 7.83 13.07 -18.34
N SER A 54 7.15 13.76 -17.45
CA SER A 54 7.00 15.21 -17.47
C SER A 54 6.92 15.71 -16.04
N THR A 55 7.54 16.85 -15.77
CA THR A 55 7.54 17.51 -14.46
C THR A 55 6.50 18.61 -14.45
N VAL A 56 5.49 18.48 -13.60
CA VAL A 56 4.41 19.46 -13.41
C VAL A 56 4.47 19.96 -11.98
N GLU A 57 4.64 21.27 -11.77
CA GLU A 57 4.64 21.88 -10.41
C GLU A 57 5.57 21.14 -9.43
N GLU A 58 6.73 20.71 -9.92
CA GLU A 58 7.73 19.92 -9.18
C GLU A 58 7.33 18.49 -8.78
N VAL A 59 6.20 18.00 -9.30
CA VAL A 59 5.77 16.61 -9.24
C VAL A 59 6.16 15.93 -10.55
N LEU A 60 6.94 14.86 -10.45
CA LEU A 60 7.32 14.06 -11.60
C LEU A 60 6.20 13.08 -11.93
N CYS A 61 5.66 13.20 -13.14
CA CYS A 61 4.66 12.32 -13.70
C CYS A 61 5.33 11.36 -14.69
N LEU A 62 5.09 10.07 -14.56
CA LEU A 62 5.66 9.00 -15.39
C LEU A 62 4.53 8.16 -15.98
N ALA A 63 4.55 7.99 -17.29
CA ALA A 63 3.77 6.99 -18.01
C ALA A 63 4.71 5.91 -18.53
N TRP A 64 4.45 4.65 -18.18
CA TRP A 64 5.27 3.51 -18.58
C TRP A 64 4.40 2.42 -19.20
N GLN A 65 4.82 1.90 -20.36
CA GLN A 65 4.10 0.85 -21.06
C GLN A 65 4.60 -0.54 -20.67
N ASP A 66 3.74 -1.29 -19.97
CA ASP A 66 3.86 -2.72 -19.70
C ASP A 66 2.76 -3.47 -20.49
N ASN A 67 2.12 -4.49 -19.89
CA ASN A 67 0.90 -5.11 -20.44
C ASN A 67 -0.21 -4.08 -20.59
N ASN A 68 -0.29 -3.18 -19.62
CA ASN A 68 -1.12 -1.99 -19.65
C ASN A 68 -0.23 -0.77 -19.36
N THR A 69 -0.69 0.40 -19.78
CA THR A 69 0.01 1.65 -19.43
C THR A 69 -0.15 1.94 -17.95
N VAL A 70 0.97 2.00 -17.24
CA VAL A 70 1.05 2.38 -15.83
C VAL A 70 1.32 3.88 -15.75
N GLN A 71 0.52 4.59 -14.98
CA GLN A 71 0.72 6.00 -14.65
C GLN A 71 1.20 6.09 -13.20
N LEU A 72 2.29 6.83 -12.97
CA LEU A 72 2.91 7.02 -11.67
C LEU A 72 3.19 8.50 -11.45
N MET A 73 3.04 8.96 -10.23
CA MET A 73 3.42 10.29 -9.77
C MET A 73 4.37 10.18 -8.59
N THR A 74 5.36 11.07 -8.54
CA THR A 74 6.37 11.06 -7.49
C THR A 74 6.97 12.43 -7.26
N THR A 75 7.25 12.76 -5.99
CA THR A 75 8.03 13.94 -5.58
C THR A 75 9.42 13.59 -5.07
N VAL A 76 9.71 12.29 -4.89
CA VAL A 76 10.97 11.77 -4.32
C VAL A 76 12.02 11.55 -5.41
N HIS A 77 11.58 11.20 -6.62
CA HIS A 77 12.47 10.82 -7.71
C HIS A 77 12.85 12.00 -8.58
N THR A 78 14.09 11.97 -9.07
CA THR A 78 14.58 12.91 -10.07
C THR A 78 14.42 12.35 -11.49
N PRO A 79 14.40 13.22 -12.52
CA PRO A 79 14.43 12.76 -13.92
C PRO A 79 15.63 11.85 -14.24
N ALA A 80 16.79 12.07 -13.61
CA ALA A 80 17.97 11.22 -13.77
C ALA A 80 17.72 9.78 -13.28
N ASP A 81 16.98 9.61 -12.18
CA ASP A 81 16.56 8.29 -11.69
C ASP A 81 15.60 7.58 -12.66
N MET A 82 14.92 8.35 -13.52
CA MET A 82 14.09 7.79 -14.58
C MET A 82 14.92 7.29 -15.75
N GLU A 83 16.08 7.88 -16.03
CA GLU A 83 16.96 7.48 -17.13
C GLU A 83 17.67 6.16 -16.84
N ALA A 84 18.02 5.93 -15.57
CA ALA A 84 18.59 4.67 -15.10
C ALA A 84 17.61 3.51 -15.33
N TYR A 85 17.89 2.68 -16.34
CA TYR A 85 17.28 1.37 -16.47
C TYR A 85 18.02 0.40 -15.55
N ASP A 86 17.32 -0.12 -14.55
CA ASP A 86 17.85 -1.20 -13.74
C ASP A 86 17.50 -2.53 -14.42
N ILE A 87 18.50 -3.15 -15.06
CA ILE A 87 18.41 -4.46 -15.71
C ILE A 87 18.35 -5.55 -14.60
N LEU A 88 17.20 -5.73 -13.96
CA LEU A 88 17.14 -6.50 -12.71
C LEU A 88 16.10 -7.63 -12.67
N SER A 89 15.76 -8.21 -13.81
CA SER A 89 14.89 -9.39 -13.81
C SER A 89 15.48 -10.55 -14.60
N LYS A 90 16.09 -11.52 -13.89
CA LYS A 90 16.42 -12.86 -14.43
C LYS A 90 15.18 -13.74 -14.56
N ASN A 91 14.08 -13.39 -13.89
CA ASN A 91 12.86 -14.21 -13.86
C ASN A 91 11.75 -13.56 -14.68
N LYS A 92 11.27 -14.27 -15.71
CA LYS A 92 10.09 -13.89 -16.50
C LYS A 92 8.87 -13.78 -15.58
N ARG A 93 8.27 -12.59 -15.48
CA ARG A 93 6.95 -12.43 -14.84
C ARG A 93 5.84 -12.87 -15.81
N HIS A 94 4.72 -13.34 -15.26
CA HIS A 94 3.54 -13.69 -16.06
C HIS A 94 3.09 -12.49 -16.92
N GLY A 95 2.92 -12.71 -18.23
CA GLY A 95 2.44 -11.71 -19.19
C GLY A 95 3.50 -11.07 -20.09
N ILE A 96 4.81 -11.24 -19.81
CA ILE A 96 5.86 -10.70 -20.70
C ILE A 96 5.94 -11.54 -22.00
N PRO A 97 5.85 -10.92 -23.19
CA PRO A 97 6.15 -11.59 -24.46
C PRO A 97 7.61 -12.07 -24.48
N ALA A 98 7.84 -13.34 -24.82
CA ALA A 98 9.19 -13.93 -24.83
C ALA A 98 10.17 -13.18 -25.75
N GLU A 99 9.65 -12.52 -26.79
CA GLU A 99 10.40 -11.74 -27.77
C GLU A 99 10.97 -10.43 -27.20
N ALA A 100 10.35 -9.86 -26.16
CA ALA A 100 10.81 -8.62 -25.51
C ALA A 100 11.87 -8.87 -24.43
N SER A 101 11.95 -10.09 -23.90
CA SER A 101 12.95 -10.51 -22.89
C SER A 101 14.16 -11.23 -23.50
N THR A 102 14.06 -11.69 -24.74
CA THR A 102 15.11 -12.49 -25.39
C THR A 102 15.45 -11.89 -26.74
N THR A 103 16.59 -11.19 -26.81
CA THR A 103 17.13 -10.75 -28.11
C THR A 103 17.92 -11.92 -28.70
N ARG A 104 17.52 -12.40 -29.90
CA ARG A 104 18.35 -13.36 -30.64
C ARG A 104 19.66 -12.68 -31.01
N ALA A 105 20.80 -13.36 -30.78
CA ALA A 105 22.14 -12.82 -31.00
C ALA A 105 22.35 -12.18 -32.40
N ARG A 106 21.64 -12.69 -33.43
CA ARG A 106 21.59 -12.10 -34.79
C ARG A 106 21.24 -10.60 -34.86
N ASN A 107 20.59 -10.04 -33.85
CA ASN A 107 20.16 -8.64 -33.79
C ASN A 107 21.10 -7.74 -32.96
N LEU A 108 22.21 -8.28 -32.43
CA LEU A 108 23.21 -7.49 -31.72
C LEU A 108 24.27 -6.99 -32.72
N LEU A 109 24.51 -5.68 -32.72
CA LEU A 109 25.46 -4.99 -33.62
C LEU A 109 26.90 -5.52 -33.59
N PHE A 110 27.27 -6.34 -32.60
CA PHE A 110 28.65 -6.80 -32.35
C PHE A 110 28.89 -8.30 -32.56
N TYR A 111 27.87 -9.13 -32.76
CA TYR A 111 28.02 -10.60 -32.84
C TYR A 111 27.26 -11.21 -34.04
N THR A 112 27.76 -11.00 -35.26
CA THR A 112 27.34 -11.82 -36.40
C THR A 112 28.28 -13.03 -36.53
N LEU A 113 28.09 -14.03 -35.65
CA LEU A 113 28.76 -15.32 -35.85
C LEU A 113 28.31 -15.93 -37.19
N PRO A 114 29.22 -16.60 -37.93
CA PRO A 114 28.89 -17.25 -39.21
C PRO A 114 27.67 -18.17 -39.08
N SER A 115 26.85 -18.22 -40.15
CA SER A 115 25.60 -19.00 -40.24
C SER A 115 25.72 -20.46 -39.80
N VAL A 116 26.92 -21.04 -39.83
CA VAL A 116 27.24 -22.40 -39.37
C VAL A 116 26.91 -22.60 -37.89
N TYR A 117 26.95 -21.54 -37.07
CA TYR A 117 26.59 -21.61 -35.64
C TYR A 117 25.17 -21.14 -35.34
N ALA A 118 24.33 -20.90 -36.35
CA ALA A 118 22.98 -20.36 -36.16
C ALA A 118 22.10 -21.21 -35.22
N HIS A 119 22.28 -22.54 -35.25
CA HIS A 119 21.56 -23.51 -34.43
C HIS A 119 22.16 -23.69 -33.02
N THR A 120 23.35 -23.12 -32.75
CA THR A 120 24.06 -23.19 -31.46
C THR A 120 24.21 -21.82 -30.79
N GLN A 121 23.55 -20.76 -31.31
CA GLN A 121 23.67 -19.42 -30.74
C GLN A 121 23.11 -19.36 -29.30
N PRO A 122 23.89 -18.83 -28.34
CA PRO A 122 23.39 -18.62 -26.99
C PRO A 122 22.24 -17.61 -27.02
N HIS A 123 21.18 -17.91 -26.27
CA HIS A 123 20.08 -16.98 -26.07
C HIS A 123 20.53 -15.93 -25.06
N ILE A 124 20.55 -14.66 -25.46
CA ILE A 124 20.91 -13.56 -24.57
C ILE A 124 19.60 -13.01 -24.00
N GLU A 125 19.38 -13.26 -22.71
CA GLU A 125 18.28 -12.67 -21.96
C GLU A 125 18.61 -11.20 -21.71
N GLN A 126 17.85 -10.30 -22.33
CA GLN A 126 17.89 -8.89 -21.97
C GLN A 126 16.91 -8.69 -20.82
N GLY A 127 17.43 -8.33 -19.64
CA GLY A 127 16.57 -7.98 -18.51
C GLY A 127 15.65 -6.83 -18.89
N LEU A 128 14.39 -6.91 -18.45
CA LEU A 128 13.39 -5.92 -18.84
C LEU A 128 13.73 -4.54 -18.27
N PRO A 129 13.66 -3.48 -19.09
CA PRO A 129 13.87 -2.11 -18.65
C PRO A 129 12.73 -1.65 -17.73
N PHE A 130 12.95 -1.71 -16.41
CA PHE A 130 11.99 -1.20 -15.42
C PHE A 130 12.42 0.18 -14.90
N PRO A 131 11.52 1.18 -14.87
CA PRO A 131 11.80 2.44 -14.19
C PRO A 131 12.04 2.22 -12.70
N ALA A 132 13.09 2.85 -12.15
CA ALA A 132 13.46 2.71 -10.74
C ALA A 132 12.31 3.09 -9.80
N ALA A 133 11.54 4.13 -10.14
CA ALA A 133 10.39 4.58 -9.36
C ALA A 133 9.27 3.54 -9.27
N VAL A 134 8.95 2.84 -10.36
CA VAL A 134 7.92 1.80 -10.38
C VAL A 134 8.34 0.61 -9.52
N ARG A 135 9.64 0.26 -9.54
CA ARG A 135 10.18 -0.78 -8.65
C ARG A 135 10.09 -0.37 -7.19
N GLN A 136 10.52 0.83 -6.85
CA GLN A 136 10.46 1.31 -5.47
C GLN A 136 9.02 1.41 -4.97
N TYR A 137 8.10 1.84 -5.82
CA TYR A 137 6.68 1.79 -5.54
C TYR A 137 6.23 0.37 -5.22
N ASN A 138 6.46 -0.60 -6.12
CA ASN A 138 6.04 -1.98 -5.90
C ASN A 138 6.67 -2.63 -4.64
N LYS A 139 7.89 -2.24 -4.27
CA LYS A 139 8.56 -2.73 -3.06
C LYS A 139 7.88 -2.25 -1.77
N HIS A 140 7.42 -1.00 -1.75
CA HIS A 140 6.87 -0.37 -0.54
C HIS A 140 5.33 -0.33 -0.52
N MET A 141 4.69 -0.69 -1.64
CA MET A 141 3.26 -0.91 -1.69
C MET A 141 2.88 -2.18 -0.93
N GLY A 142 1.69 -2.18 -0.33
CA GLY A 142 1.16 -3.33 0.42
C GLY A 142 1.43 -3.31 1.92
N GLY A 143 2.04 -2.26 2.49
CA GLY A 143 2.21 -2.13 3.94
C GLY A 143 0.87 -2.18 4.70
N SER A 144 -0.18 -1.54 4.16
CA SER A 144 -1.54 -1.61 4.72
C SER A 144 -2.19 -2.98 4.52
N ASP A 145 -2.02 -3.57 3.33
CA ASP A 145 -2.64 -4.86 2.98
C ASP A 145 -2.06 -6.01 3.80
N GLY A 146 -0.76 -5.97 4.11
CA GLY A 146 -0.11 -6.94 4.99
C GLY A 146 -0.69 -6.94 6.40
N ASN A 147 -1.03 -5.78 6.96
CA ASN A 147 -1.73 -5.68 8.25
C ASN A 147 -3.15 -6.25 8.16
N ALA A 148 -3.90 -5.91 7.11
CA ALA A 148 -5.24 -6.46 6.89
C ALA A 148 -5.21 -8.00 6.74
N GLN A 149 -4.25 -8.52 5.99
CA GLN A 149 -4.03 -9.95 5.80
C GLN A 149 -3.60 -10.64 7.11
N GLY A 150 -2.65 -10.06 7.84
CA GLY A 150 -2.19 -10.55 9.14
C GLY A 150 -3.33 -10.65 10.15
N ARG A 151 -4.27 -9.71 10.14
CA ARG A 151 -5.48 -9.77 10.96
C ARG A 151 -6.43 -10.88 10.48
N ALA A 152 -6.72 -10.93 9.18
CA ALA A 152 -7.67 -11.89 8.61
C ALA A 152 -7.32 -13.36 8.91
N TYR A 153 -6.02 -13.71 9.02
CA TYR A 153 -5.60 -15.08 9.33
C TYR A 153 -5.90 -15.52 10.77
N TYR A 154 -5.92 -14.59 11.72
CA TYR A 154 -5.95 -14.92 13.15
C TYR A 154 -7.16 -14.35 13.90
N SER A 155 -8.01 -13.54 13.24
CA SER A 155 -9.26 -13.06 13.83
C SER A 155 -10.21 -14.21 14.19
N PRO A 156 -10.72 -14.29 15.44
CA PRO A 156 -11.70 -15.29 15.84
C PRO A 156 -13.03 -15.15 15.08
N GLY A 157 -13.43 -16.21 14.36
CA GLY A 157 -14.72 -16.29 13.66
C GLY A 157 -15.90 -16.23 14.63
N THR A 158 -16.53 -15.07 14.75
CA THR A 158 -17.59 -14.81 15.74
C THR A 158 -18.72 -14.00 15.10
N ARG A 159 -19.96 -14.43 15.30
CA ARG A 159 -21.14 -13.76 14.74
C ARG A 159 -21.31 -12.38 15.38
N ASN A 160 -21.18 -11.32 14.58
CA ASN A 160 -21.32 -9.94 15.03
C ASN A 160 -22.78 -9.51 14.98
N VAL A 161 -23.45 -9.41 16.14
CA VAL A 161 -24.86 -8.97 16.23
C VAL A 161 -24.97 -7.45 16.33
N ARG A 162 -23.89 -6.75 16.73
CA ARG A 162 -23.85 -5.28 16.85
C ARG A 162 -22.62 -4.74 16.14
N TYR A 163 -22.76 -3.62 15.43
CA TYR A 163 -21.67 -3.02 14.63
C TYR A 163 -20.46 -2.64 15.49
N TRP A 164 -20.65 -2.20 16.74
CA TRP A 164 -19.55 -1.81 17.62
C TRP A 164 -18.64 -2.99 18.02
N TRP A 165 -19.16 -4.22 18.03
CA TRP A 165 -18.34 -5.40 18.27
C TRP A 165 -17.30 -5.63 17.17
N LEU A 166 -17.61 -5.27 15.92
CA LEU A 166 -16.67 -5.34 14.81
C LEU A 166 -15.52 -4.35 14.99
N LEU A 167 -15.83 -3.12 15.43
CA LEU A 167 -14.83 -2.09 15.71
C LEU A 167 -13.93 -2.48 16.88
N LEU A 168 -14.49 -3.04 17.95
CA LEU A 168 -13.69 -3.51 19.08
C LEU A 168 -12.74 -4.64 18.68
N LYS A 169 -13.21 -5.59 17.87
CA LYS A 169 -12.36 -6.68 17.35
C LYS A 169 -11.26 -6.15 16.44
N LEU A 170 -11.58 -5.19 15.56
CA LEU A 170 -10.60 -4.50 14.73
C LEU A 170 -9.47 -3.89 15.59
N LEU A 171 -9.82 -3.21 16.67
CA LEU A 171 -8.85 -2.58 17.58
C LEU A 171 -8.00 -3.61 18.33
N LEU A 172 -8.60 -4.69 18.84
CA LEU A 172 -7.89 -5.76 19.54
C LEU A 172 -6.95 -6.53 18.61
N ASP A 173 -7.41 -6.88 17.41
CA ASP A 173 -6.57 -7.59 16.44
C ASP A 173 -5.39 -6.72 15.99
N ALA A 174 -5.62 -5.40 15.82
CA ALA A 174 -4.56 -4.45 15.49
C ALA A 174 -3.55 -4.27 16.64
N SER A 175 -4.01 -4.19 17.90
CA SER A 175 -3.11 -4.03 19.05
C SER A 175 -2.23 -5.27 19.25
N ILE A 176 -2.79 -6.47 19.09
CA ILE A 176 -2.05 -7.74 19.15
C ILE A 176 -1.00 -7.82 18.05
N LEU A 177 -1.35 -7.47 16.81
CA LEU A 177 -0.39 -7.48 15.70
C LEU A 177 0.73 -6.46 15.93
N ASN A 178 0.41 -5.25 16.38
CA ASN A 178 1.40 -4.23 16.70
C ASN A 178 2.34 -4.67 17.83
N ALA A 179 1.81 -5.32 18.88
CA ALA A 179 2.62 -5.88 19.94
C ALA A 179 3.55 -6.99 19.44
N TYR A 180 3.09 -7.82 18.52
CA TYR A 180 3.92 -8.84 17.88
C TYR A 180 5.05 -8.23 17.03
N ILE A 181 4.76 -7.18 16.25
CA ILE A 181 5.79 -6.45 15.48
C ILE A 181 6.85 -5.87 16.42
N LEU A 182 6.44 -5.22 17.51
CA LEU A 182 7.37 -4.70 18.51
C LEU A 182 8.23 -5.80 19.14
N TRP A 183 7.63 -6.95 19.44
CA TRP A 183 8.33 -8.10 19.98
C TRP A 183 9.36 -8.67 18.98
N GLN A 184 9.04 -8.77 17.70
CA GLN A 184 9.99 -9.19 16.66
C GLN A 184 11.14 -8.19 16.49
N LEU A 185 10.88 -6.89 16.64
CA LEU A 185 11.93 -5.86 16.61
C LEU A 185 12.87 -5.93 17.82
N GLN A 186 12.34 -6.30 18.99
CA GLN A 186 13.13 -6.43 20.21
C GLN A 186 13.92 -7.74 20.28
N PHE A 187 13.38 -8.82 19.70
CA PHE A 187 13.97 -10.16 19.73
C PHE A 187 14.10 -10.74 18.32
N PRO A 188 15.04 -10.26 17.49
CA PRO A 188 15.17 -10.71 16.10
C PRO A 188 15.51 -12.21 15.97
N ASP A 189 16.20 -12.80 16.95
CA ASP A 189 16.61 -14.23 16.94
C ASP A 189 15.48 -15.20 17.28
N SER A 190 14.33 -14.67 17.68
CA SER A 190 13.24 -15.48 18.20
C SER A 190 12.30 -15.96 17.10
N ASN A 191 12.23 -17.29 16.93
CA ASN A 191 11.41 -17.94 15.90
C ASN A 191 9.93 -18.14 16.31
N LEU A 192 9.39 -17.27 17.17
CA LEU A 192 8.01 -17.42 17.64
C LEU A 192 7.05 -17.00 16.53
N SER A 193 6.20 -17.92 16.08
CA SER A 193 5.12 -17.58 15.15
C SER A 193 4.09 -16.64 15.80
N HIS A 194 3.44 -15.80 15.00
CA HIS A 194 2.35 -14.93 15.46
C HIS A 194 1.23 -15.71 16.19
N LYS A 195 0.91 -16.93 15.74
CA LYS A 195 -0.05 -17.81 16.42
C LYS A 195 0.40 -18.23 17.82
N ALA A 196 1.68 -18.55 17.98
CA ALA A 196 2.25 -18.91 19.27
C ALA A 196 2.28 -17.71 20.22
N PHE A 197 2.61 -16.52 19.71
CA PHE A 197 2.53 -15.26 20.45
C PHE A 197 1.12 -15.02 20.98
N GLN A 198 0.09 -15.12 20.14
CA GLN A 198 -1.30 -14.94 20.57
C GLN A 198 -1.74 -15.93 21.64
N ARG A 199 -1.31 -17.20 21.53
CA ARG A 199 -1.58 -18.20 22.57
C ARG A 199 -0.96 -17.80 23.91
N GLN A 200 0.29 -17.34 23.93
CA GLN A 200 0.96 -16.90 25.15
C GLN A 200 0.25 -15.69 25.76
N VAL A 201 -0.13 -14.70 24.95
CA VAL A 201 -0.92 -13.55 25.41
C VAL A 201 -2.24 -14.01 26.03
N ALA A 202 -2.99 -14.88 25.36
CA ALA A 202 -4.26 -15.41 25.87
C ALA A 202 -4.07 -16.18 27.20
N THR A 203 -3.04 -17.02 27.29
CA THR A 203 -2.72 -17.77 28.51
C THR A 203 -2.32 -16.83 29.66
N SER A 204 -1.50 -15.80 29.40
CA SER A 204 -1.11 -14.83 30.41
C SER A 204 -2.30 -14.02 30.95
N LEU A 205 -3.25 -13.66 30.08
CA LEU A 205 -4.46 -12.95 30.47
C LEU A 205 -5.41 -13.84 31.27
N ALA A 206 -5.47 -15.14 30.95
CA ALA A 206 -6.29 -16.10 31.67
C ALA A 206 -5.71 -16.48 33.05
N MET A 207 -4.38 -16.55 33.18
CA MET A 207 -3.70 -16.94 34.42
C MET A 207 -3.71 -15.84 35.49
N ASN A 208 -3.82 -14.57 35.11
CA ASN A 208 -3.88 -13.45 36.04
C ASN A 208 -5.16 -12.62 35.87
N PRO A 209 -6.34 -13.16 36.26
CA PRO A 209 -7.62 -12.48 36.12
C PRO A 209 -7.79 -11.27 37.07
N ALA A 210 -6.77 -10.95 37.87
CA ALA A 210 -6.80 -10.00 39.00
C ALA A 210 -7.20 -8.55 38.63
N GLY A 211 -7.28 -8.19 37.35
CA GLY A 211 -7.81 -6.90 36.89
C GLY A 211 -9.30 -6.87 36.53
N THR A 212 -10.00 -8.02 36.55
CA THR A 212 -11.41 -8.15 36.09
C THR A 212 -12.40 -8.53 37.17
N GLY A 213 -11.99 -8.43 38.43
CA GLY A 213 -12.95 -8.21 39.50
C GLY A 213 -13.60 -6.85 39.24
N ARG A 214 -14.85 -6.83 38.77
CA ARG A 214 -15.71 -5.66 38.86
C ARG A 214 -15.75 -5.27 40.34
N GLN A 215 -14.89 -4.36 40.77
CA GLN A 215 -15.11 -3.68 42.04
C GLN A 215 -16.50 -3.10 41.89
N ARG A 216 -17.46 -3.57 42.70
CA ARG A 216 -18.77 -2.91 42.81
C ARG A 216 -18.46 -1.43 42.91
N ALA A 217 -18.98 -0.62 41.99
CA ALA A 217 -18.75 0.82 41.97
C ALA A 217 -18.86 1.30 43.41
N THR A 218 -17.74 1.76 43.98
CA THR A 218 -17.68 2.22 45.36
C THR A 218 -18.79 3.25 45.47
N LYS A 219 -19.73 3.03 46.39
CA LYS A 219 -20.87 3.93 46.56
C LYS A 219 -20.29 5.28 46.96
N VAL A 220 -20.11 6.17 45.99
CA VAL A 220 -19.62 7.52 46.25
C VAL A 220 -20.75 8.21 46.99
N VAL A 221 -20.69 8.19 48.32
CA VAL A 221 -21.56 9.00 49.17
C VAL A 221 -21.07 10.42 48.97
N VAL A 222 -21.77 11.18 48.12
CA VAL A 222 -21.53 12.60 47.94
C VAL A 222 -21.96 13.30 49.24
N THR A 223 -21.02 13.49 50.17
CA THR A 223 -21.21 14.36 51.32
C THR A 223 -21.10 15.80 50.85
N GLY A 224 -22.26 16.42 50.60
CA GLY A 224 -22.36 17.81 50.20
C GLY A 224 -22.95 17.97 48.81
N ALA A 225 -24.24 17.68 48.67
CA ALA A 225 -25.01 18.13 47.51
C ALA A 225 -25.12 19.66 47.56
N LYS A 226 -24.15 20.38 46.97
CA LYS A 226 -24.48 21.70 46.41
C LYS A 226 -25.42 21.41 45.25
N SER A 227 -26.70 21.73 45.44
CA SER A 227 -27.75 21.72 44.42
C SER A 227 -27.16 22.22 43.10
N LEU A 228 -26.96 21.32 42.13
CA LEU A 228 -26.67 21.70 40.76
C LEU A 228 -27.79 22.64 40.29
N MET A 229 -27.43 23.82 39.76
CA MET A 229 -28.40 24.71 39.14
C MET A 229 -29.13 23.94 38.05
N LYS A 230 -30.47 23.99 38.09
CA LYS A 230 -31.32 23.37 37.07
C LYS A 230 -30.99 24.01 35.71
N PRO A 231 -30.76 23.23 34.64
CA PRO A 231 -30.63 23.78 33.30
C PRO A 231 -31.90 24.54 32.91
N GLU A 232 -31.76 25.74 32.35
CA GLU A 232 -32.88 26.61 31.95
C GLU A 232 -33.65 26.09 30.72
N HIS A 233 -33.22 24.98 30.12
CA HIS A 233 -33.83 24.42 28.92
C HIS A 233 -34.74 23.25 29.24
N TYR A 234 -36.05 23.51 29.13
CA TYR A 234 -37.11 22.50 29.19
C TYR A 234 -37.29 21.87 27.80
N TRP A 235 -37.12 20.55 27.68
CA TRP A 235 -37.49 19.84 26.45
C TRP A 235 -39.02 19.81 26.34
N LYS A 236 -39.58 20.49 25.33
CA LYS A 236 -41.00 20.31 24.97
C LYS A 236 -41.15 18.94 24.30
N ALA A 237 -41.89 18.04 24.95
CA ALA A 237 -42.30 16.78 24.34
C ALA A 237 -43.13 17.06 23.08
N ALA A 238 -42.76 16.46 21.96
CA ALA A 238 -43.53 16.56 20.73
C ALA A 238 -44.90 15.88 20.95
N THR A 239 -45.97 16.67 20.95
CA THR A 239 -47.34 16.18 20.89
C THR A 239 -47.54 15.50 19.54
N ARG A 240 -47.79 14.19 19.55
CA ARG A 240 -48.32 13.47 18.39
C ARG A 240 -49.70 14.04 18.07
N THR A 241 -49.80 14.81 17.00
CA THR A 241 -51.08 15.10 16.35
C THR A 241 -51.55 13.84 15.65
N THR A 242 -52.55 13.18 16.22
CA THR A 242 -53.37 12.21 15.48
C THR A 242 -54.33 13.00 14.60
N GLY A 243 -54.14 12.87 13.29
CA GLY A 243 -55.07 13.26 12.23
C GLY A 243 -55.07 12.18 11.18
#